data_AF-A0A2V8F1H6-F1
#
_entry.id   AF-A0A2V8F1H6-F1
#
_cell.length_a   1.000
_cell.length_b   1.000
_cell.length_c   1.000
_cell.angle_alpha   90.00
_cell.angle_beta   90.00
_cell.angle_gamma   90.00
#
_symmetry.space_group_name_H-M   'P 1'
#
loop_
_entity.id
_entity.type
_entity.pdbx_description
1 polymer ?
#
loop_
_entity_poly.entity_id
_entity_poly.type
_entity_poly.pdbx_seq_one_letter_code
_entity_poly.pdbx_strand_id
1 'polypeptide(L)' 'MTRLVFGMNQSLDGYVDHMAFAPSPTLFRHFIEEAQRQAGSVYGRQMYEV' A
#
# COMPACT_ATOMS: atom_id res chain seq x y z
N MET A 1 17.47 11.24 10.45
CA MET A 1 17.66 9.85 9.97
C MET A 1 16.45 9.50 9.12
N THR A 2 16.65 9.03 7.89
CA THR A 2 15.53 8.71 6.98
C THR A 2 15.02 7.30 7.27
N ARG A 3 13.70 7.14 7.38
CA ARG A 3 13.05 5.83 7.58
C ARG A 3 12.31 5.45 6.31
N LEU A 4 12.57 4.24 5.81
CA LEU A 4 11.75 3.62 4.79
C LEU A 4 10.65 2.82 5.49
N VAL A 5 9.41 3.05 5.08
CA VAL A 5 8.22 2.35 5.57
C VAL A 5 7.61 1.61 4.39
N PHE A 6 7.26 0.34 4.58
CA PHE A 6 6.59 -0.48 3.57
C PHE A 6 5.15 -0.71 4.02
N GLY A 7 4.19 -0.14 3.30
CA GLY A 7 2.75 -0.38 3.48
C GLY A 7 2.21 -1.21 2.31
N MET A 8 1.52 -2.33 2.61
CA MET A 8 1.00 -3.25 1.59
C MET A 8 -0.36 -3.81 2.03
N ASN A 9 -1.30 -3.94 1.08
CA ASN A 9 -2.49 -4.76 1.29
C ASN A 9 -2.09 -6.23 1.16
N GLN A 10 -2.30 -7.01 2.21
CA GLN A 10 -1.84 -8.40 2.32
C GLN A 10 -3.01 -9.29 2.72
N SER A 11 -3.10 -10.47 2.11
CA SER A 11 -3.99 -11.53 2.56
C SER A 11 -3.46 -12.20 3.84
N LEU A 12 -4.31 -12.99 4.50
CA LEU A 12 -3.94 -13.70 5.74
C LEU A 12 -2.89 -14.80 5.51
N ASP A 13 -2.83 -15.34 4.31
CA ASP A 13 -1.82 -16.31 3.84
C ASP A 13 -0.58 -15.63 3.22
N GLY A 14 -0.48 -14.30 3.28
CA GLY A 14 0.75 -13.55 3.04
C GLY A 14 1.01 -13.12 1.60
N TYR A 15 -0.03 -13.06 0.76
CA TYR A 15 0.08 -12.59 -0.62
C TYR A 15 -0.28 -11.11 -0.75
N VAL A 16 0.48 -10.40 -1.58
CA VAL A 16 0.13 -9.09 -2.15
C VAL A 16 -0.36 -9.34 -3.55
N ASP A 17 -1.65 -9.18 -3.79
CA ASP A 17 -2.20 -9.33 -5.13
C ASP A 17 -3.03 -8.12 -5.55
N HIS A 18 -2.58 -7.45 -6.61
CA HIS A 18 -3.29 -6.37 -7.28
C HIS A 18 -4.49 -6.82 -8.15
N MET A 19 -4.62 -8.11 -8.50
CA MET A 19 -5.64 -8.59 -9.45
C MET A 19 -6.86 -9.22 -8.78
N ALA A 20 -6.70 -9.84 -7.60
CA ALA A 20 -7.80 -10.51 -6.91
C ALA A 20 -8.28 -9.81 -5.63
N PHE A 21 -7.58 -8.76 -5.16
CA PHE A 21 -7.82 -8.18 -3.84
C PHE A 21 -7.96 -6.66 -3.88
N ALA A 22 -9.20 -6.18 -3.72
CA ALA A 22 -9.45 -4.80 -3.34
C ALA A 22 -9.68 -4.73 -1.83
N PRO A 23 -8.94 -3.89 -1.08
CA PRO A 23 -9.24 -3.69 0.34
C PRO A 23 -10.67 -3.15 0.49
N SER A 24 -11.33 -3.47 1.61
CA SER A 24 -12.59 -2.83 1.93
C SER A 24 -12.40 -1.30 2.03
N PRO A 25 -13.45 -0.49 1.79
CA PRO A 25 -13.32 0.96 1.81
C PRO A 25 -12.71 1.52 3.11
N THR A 26 -12.99 0.88 4.26
CA THR A 26 -12.41 1.25 5.56
C THR A 26 -10.91 0.99 5.62
N LEU A 27 -10.45 -0.17 5.15
CA LEU A 27 -9.02 -0.50 5.13
C LEU A 27 -8.27 0.40 4.15
N PHE A 28 -8.87 0.71 3.01
CA PHE A 28 -8.25 1.63 2.04
C PHE A 28 -8.09 3.04 2.61
N ARG A 29 -9.08 3.55 3.35
CA ARG A 29 -8.98 4.85 4.02
C ARG A 29 -7.84 4.88 5.04
N HIS A 30 -7.69 3.81 5.82
CA HIS A 30 -6.58 3.70 6.78
C HIS A 30 -5.22 3.79 6.09
N PHE A 31 -5.05 3.12 4.94
CA PHE A 31 -3.84 3.21 4.13
C PHE A 31 -3.58 4.64 3.65
N ILE A 32 -4.61 5.35 3.16
CA ILE A 32 -4.49 6.75 2.72
C ILE A 32 -4.03 7.66 3.86
N GLU A 33 -4.61 7.53 5.05
CA GLU A 33 -4.24 8.32 6.24
C GLU A 33 -2.79 8.06 6.71
N GLU A 34 -2.28 6.85 6.48
CA GLU A 34 -0.87 6.52 6.72
C GLU A 34 0.04 7.14 5.67
N ALA A 35 -0.29 6.96 4.39
CA ALA A 35 0.47 7.51 3.26
C ALA A 35 0.56 9.05 3.30
N GLN A 36 -0.52 9.75 3.68
CA GLN A 36 -0.57 11.21 3.78
C GLN A 36 0.43 11.78 4.81
N ARG A 37 0.87 10.99 5.78
CA ARG A 37 1.86 11.42 6.79
C ARG A 37 3.30 11.27 6.33
N GLN A 38 3.52 10.64 5.18
CA GLN A 38 4.85 10.43 4.62
C GLN A 38 5.28 11.62 3.76
N ALA A 39 6.59 11.86 3.70
CA ALA A 39 7.15 12.92 2.84
C ALA A 39 7.08 12.57 1.35
N GLY A 40 6.91 11.28 1.01
CA GLY A 40 6.77 10.80 -0.35
C GLY A 40 6.66 9.28 -0.43
N SER A 41 6.38 8.79 -1.63
CA SER A 41 6.25 7.36 -1.94
C SER A 41 7.18 6.97 -3.07
N VAL A 42 7.68 5.74 -3.03
CA VAL A 42 8.48 5.14 -4.11
C VAL A 42 7.73 3.91 -4.59
N TYR A 43 7.45 3.87 -5.90
CA TYR A 43 6.79 2.74 -6.55
C TYR A 43 7.68 2.16 -7.62
N GLY A 44 7.72 0.83 -7.72
CA GLY A 44 8.25 0.17 -8.91
C GLY A 44 7.32 0.39 -10.10
N ARG A 45 7.85 0.33 -11.33
CA ARG A 45 7.09 0.60 -12.57
C ARG A 45 5.75 -0.13 -12.63
N GLN A 46 5.75 -1.43 -12.36
CA GLN A 46 4.52 -2.24 -12.41
C GLN A 46 3.45 -1.73 -11.45
N MET A 47 3.83 -1.32 -10.22
CA MET A 47 2.88 -0.80 -9.24
C MET A 47 2.38 0.61 -9.61
N TYR A 48 3.21 1.41 -10.29
CA TYR A 48 2.82 2.74 -10.75
C TYR A 48 1.83 2.70 -11.93
N GLU A 49 1.83 1.60 -12.69
CA GLU A 49 0.95 1.39 -13.84
C GLU A 49 -0.43 0.80 -13.46
N VAL A 50 -0.62 0.38 -12.21
CA VAL A 50 -1.92 -0.09 -11.65
C VAL A 50 -2.80 1.10 -11.30
#